data_AF-A0A800JCZ3-F1
#
_entry.id   AF-A0A800JCZ3-F1
#
_cell.length_a   1.000
_cell.length_b   1.000
_cell.length_c   1.000
_cell.angle_alpha   90.00
_cell.angle_beta   90.00
_cell.angle_gamma   90.00
#
_symmetry.space_group_name_H-M   'P 1'
#
loop_
_entity.id
_entity.type
_entity.pdbx_description
1 polymer ?
#
loop_
_entity_poly.entity_id
_entity_poly.type
_entity_poly.pdbx_seq_one_letter_code
_entity_poly.pdbx_strand_id
1 'polypeptide(L)'
;IANRRLTREQQRIQLDLVQGLNAERLKADEVNPAVEGVIESFELAFRMQSEVPALMDLSKEPAALRESYGIGNRATDNFGRQCLLARRLAEAGVRFIELNAGNWDHHRNLRTTLERSCASTDQPIAALLADLAARDMLKDTLVIWGGEFGRTPHAQNSDGRDHNNKGYTMWMAGGGVKGGLAHGATDEYGYEAVDGKMHIHDWHATILHLLGLNHKKLTFNYAGRDFRLTDVHGNVAKEILG
;
A
#
# COMPACT_ATOMS: atom_id res chain seq x y z
N ILE A 1 -13.48 -14.42 10.10
CA ILE A 1 -14.13 -14.70 8.79
C ILE A 1 -14.27 -16.22 8.70
N ALA A 2 -15.47 -16.75 8.53
CA ALA A 2 -15.70 -18.19 8.39
C ALA A 2 -16.53 -18.44 7.13
N ASN A 3 -16.14 -19.43 6.33
CA ASN A 3 -16.91 -19.82 5.15
C ASN A 3 -18.22 -20.48 5.61
N ARG A 4 -19.34 -19.79 5.41
CA ARG A 4 -20.65 -20.25 5.88
C ARG A 4 -21.23 -21.42 5.08
N ARG A 5 -20.56 -21.84 4.00
CA ARG A 5 -21.05 -22.89 3.07
C ARG A 5 -20.26 -24.18 3.15
N LEU A 6 -19.00 -24.13 3.58
CA LEU A 6 -18.09 -25.29 3.58
C LEU A 6 -17.40 -25.41 4.93
N THR A 7 -17.31 -26.64 5.45
CA THR A 7 -16.52 -26.93 6.65
C THR A 7 -15.03 -26.79 6.34
N ARG A 8 -14.20 -26.62 7.38
CA ARG A 8 -12.74 -26.50 7.24
C ARG A 8 -12.13 -27.71 6.52
N GLU A 9 -12.63 -28.91 6.78
CA GLU A 9 -12.23 -30.14 6.08
C GLU A 9 -12.60 -30.10 4.59
N GLN A 10 -13.82 -29.66 4.25
CA GLN A 10 -14.25 -29.55 2.85
C GLN A 10 -13.43 -28.50 2.09
N GLN A 11 -13.09 -27.39 2.72
CA GLN A 11 -12.20 -26.38 2.15
C GLN A 11 -10.79 -26.93 1.93
N ARG A 12 -10.27 -27.76 2.86
CA ARG A 12 -8.98 -28.42 2.70
C ARG A 12 -8.99 -29.41 1.53
N ILE A 13 -10.03 -30.22 1.39
CA ILE A 13 -10.20 -31.15 0.27
C ILE A 13 -10.22 -30.41 -1.08
N GLN A 14 -10.92 -29.27 -1.17
CA GLN A 14 -10.92 -28.45 -2.39
C GLN A 14 -9.53 -27.87 -2.69
N LEU A 15 -8.83 -27.39 -1.67
CA LEU A 15 -7.48 -26.87 -1.82
C LEU A 15 -6.51 -27.96 -2.29
N ASP A 16 -6.56 -29.15 -1.68
CA ASP A 16 -5.72 -30.28 -2.05
C ASP A 16 -6.01 -30.74 -3.50
N LEU A 17 -7.27 -30.69 -3.95
CA LEU A 17 -7.63 -30.96 -5.35
C LEU A 17 -7.05 -29.92 -6.30
N VAL A 18 -7.21 -28.63 -6.00
CA VAL A 18 -6.64 -27.53 -6.81
C VAL A 18 -5.12 -27.64 -6.85
N GLN A 19 -4.49 -28.00 -5.73
CA GLN A 19 -3.05 -28.25 -5.67
C GLN A 19 -2.62 -29.45 -6.51
N GLY A 20 -3.37 -30.55 -6.47
CA GLY A 20 -3.11 -31.72 -7.31
C GLY A 20 -3.13 -31.35 -8.80
N LEU A 21 -4.16 -30.61 -9.23
CA LEU A 21 -4.28 -30.12 -10.60
C LEU A 21 -3.14 -29.15 -10.99
N ASN A 22 -2.78 -28.24 -10.10
CA ASN A 22 -1.68 -27.31 -10.35
C ASN A 22 -0.33 -28.04 -10.42
N ALA A 23 -0.09 -29.03 -9.56
CA ALA A 23 1.11 -29.85 -9.54
C ALA A 23 1.22 -30.76 -10.79
N GLU A 24 0.10 -31.29 -11.28
CA GLU A 24 0.07 -31.99 -12.57
C GLU A 24 0.36 -31.06 -13.74
N ARG A 25 -0.17 -29.83 -13.72
CA ARG A 25 0.13 -28.83 -14.75
C ARG A 25 1.60 -28.40 -14.74
N LEU A 26 2.20 -28.26 -13.55
CA LEU A 26 3.64 -28.01 -13.34
C LEU A 26 4.55 -29.12 -13.86
N LYS A 27 4.07 -30.36 -13.92
CA LYS A 27 4.80 -31.48 -14.54
C LYS A 27 4.68 -31.49 -16.06
N ALA A 28 3.61 -30.91 -16.61
CA ALA A 28 3.32 -30.90 -18.04
C ALA A 28 3.96 -29.72 -18.79
N ASP A 29 4.15 -28.58 -18.14
CA ASP A 29 4.90 -27.43 -18.67
C ASP A 29 6.24 -27.34 -17.93
N GLU A 30 7.38 -27.32 -18.64
CA GLU A 30 8.68 -26.99 -18.03
C GLU A 30 8.57 -25.66 -17.27
N VAL A 31 8.51 -25.74 -15.94
CA VAL A 31 8.53 -24.66 -14.94
C VAL A 31 7.79 -23.39 -15.38
N ASN A 32 6.51 -23.27 -15.00
CA ASN A 32 5.76 -22.02 -15.12
C ASN A 32 5.65 -21.34 -13.73
N PRO A 33 6.47 -20.31 -13.43
CA PRO A 33 6.49 -19.63 -12.12
C PRO A 33 5.14 -19.03 -11.70
N ALA A 34 4.26 -18.74 -12.67
CA ALA A 34 2.92 -18.23 -12.37
C ALA A 34 2.04 -19.27 -11.66
N VAL A 35 2.23 -20.56 -11.93
CA VAL A 35 1.43 -21.64 -11.30
C VAL A 35 1.90 -21.87 -9.86
N GLU A 36 3.21 -21.87 -9.60
CA GLU A 36 3.77 -21.95 -8.25
C GLU A 36 3.31 -20.76 -7.38
N GLY A 37 3.38 -19.54 -7.90
CA GLY A 37 2.93 -18.35 -7.18
C GLY A 37 1.44 -18.39 -6.80
N VAL A 38 0.59 -18.95 -7.67
CA VAL A 38 -0.83 -19.13 -7.38
C VAL A 38 -1.06 -20.19 -6.29
N ILE A 39 -0.32 -21.31 -6.31
CA ILE A 39 -0.38 -22.33 -5.25
C ILE A 39 -0.01 -21.73 -3.90
N GLU A 40 1.13 -21.03 -3.82
CA GLU A 40 1.59 -20.41 -2.57
C GLU A 40 0.61 -19.35 -2.05
N SER A 41 0.04 -18.54 -2.96
CA SER A 41 -0.99 -17.55 -2.61
C SER A 41 -2.23 -18.19 -2.01
N PHE A 42 -2.71 -19.32 -2.54
CA PHE A 42 -3.88 -20.02 -2.00
C PHE A 42 -3.61 -20.69 -0.64
N GLU A 43 -2.43 -21.29 -0.45
CA GLU A 43 -2.02 -21.85 0.86
C GLU A 43 -1.83 -20.76 1.92
N LEU A 44 -1.24 -19.62 1.53
CA LEU A 44 -1.16 -18.46 2.40
C LEU A 44 -2.56 -17.98 2.78
N ALA A 45 -3.47 -17.82 1.82
CA ALA A 45 -4.84 -17.40 2.08
C ALA A 45 -5.60 -18.37 3.00
N PHE A 46 -5.38 -19.69 2.86
CA PHE A 46 -5.97 -20.69 3.74
C PHE A 46 -5.42 -20.62 5.18
N ARG A 47 -4.10 -20.47 5.35
CA ARG A 47 -3.47 -20.28 6.67
C ARG A 47 -3.92 -18.98 7.34
N MET A 48 -4.11 -17.91 6.56
CA MET A 48 -4.67 -16.66 7.07
C MET A 48 -6.07 -16.84 7.67
N GLN A 49 -6.90 -17.80 7.22
CA GLN A 49 -8.26 -17.97 7.76
C GLN A 49 -8.29 -18.31 9.26
N SER A 50 -7.27 -18.99 9.81
CA SER A 50 -7.20 -19.29 11.25
C SER A 50 -6.58 -18.18 12.08
N GLU A 51 -5.64 -17.41 11.54
CA GLU A 51 -4.89 -16.38 12.28
C GLU A 51 -5.55 -14.98 12.21
N VAL A 52 -6.22 -14.67 11.09
CA VAL A 52 -6.86 -13.38 10.86
C VAL A 52 -7.87 -13.01 11.96
N PRO A 53 -8.74 -13.90 12.48
CA PRO A 53 -9.71 -13.50 13.51
C PRO A 53 -9.08 -12.88 14.76
N ALA A 54 -7.94 -13.42 15.22
CA ALA A 54 -7.24 -12.90 16.39
C ALA A 54 -6.53 -11.56 16.10
N LEU A 55 -6.00 -11.40 14.89
CA LEU A 55 -5.38 -10.15 14.43
C LEU A 55 -6.39 -9.01 14.24
N MET A 56 -7.61 -9.34 13.79
CA MET A 56 -8.70 -8.39 13.59
C MET A 56 -9.38 -7.93 14.89
N ASP A 57 -9.15 -8.63 16.00
CA ASP A 57 -9.75 -8.29 17.29
C ASP A 57 -8.98 -7.15 17.99
N LEU A 58 -9.46 -5.93 17.76
CA LEU A 58 -8.94 -4.71 18.37
C LEU A 58 -9.48 -4.45 19.78
N SER A 59 -10.41 -5.28 20.30
CA SER A 59 -11.04 -5.04 21.60
C SER A 59 -10.06 -5.13 22.78
N LYS A 60 -8.97 -5.89 22.58
CA LYS A 60 -7.91 -6.10 23.57
C LYS A 60 -6.87 -4.96 23.59
N GLU A 61 -6.93 -4.03 22.64
CA GLU A 61 -6.00 -2.90 22.61
C GLU A 61 -6.36 -1.87 23.70
N PRO A 62 -5.34 -1.30 24.40
CA PRO A 62 -5.56 -0.30 25.42
C PRO A 62 -6.46 0.84 24.93
N ALA A 63 -7.33 1.37 25.80
CA ALA A 63 -8.25 2.45 25.43
C ALA A 63 -7.52 3.69 24.91
N ALA A 64 -6.44 4.11 25.58
CA ALA A 64 -5.60 5.23 25.16
C ALA A 64 -4.98 5.01 23.77
N LEU A 65 -4.62 3.78 23.43
CA LEU A 65 -4.09 3.46 22.10
C LEU A 65 -5.19 3.60 21.05
N ARG A 66 -6.37 3.00 21.29
CA ARG A 66 -7.52 3.14 20.38
C ARG A 66 -7.90 4.60 20.16
N GLU A 67 -7.88 5.39 21.23
CA GLU A 67 -8.14 6.84 21.18
C GLU A 67 -7.08 7.59 20.36
N SER A 68 -5.80 7.25 20.49
CA SER A 68 -4.73 7.87 19.68
C SER A 68 -4.95 7.69 18.17
N TYR A 69 -5.45 6.52 17.75
CA TYR A 69 -5.84 6.25 16.37
C TYR A 69 -7.20 6.84 15.96
N GLY A 70 -7.90 7.54 16.86
CA GLY A 70 -9.21 8.13 16.60
C GLY A 70 -10.34 7.09 16.52
N ILE A 71 -10.17 5.89 17.08
CA ILE A 71 -11.20 4.85 17.09
C ILE A 71 -12.31 5.24 18.07
N GLY A 72 -13.56 5.19 17.61
CA GLY A 72 -14.73 5.68 18.34
C GLY A 72 -15.18 7.09 17.90
N ASN A 73 -14.35 7.85 17.20
CA ASN A 73 -14.77 9.11 16.57
C ASN A 73 -15.30 8.84 15.17
N ARG A 74 -16.50 9.34 14.85
CA ARG A 74 -17.17 9.14 13.56
C ARG A 74 -16.29 9.48 12.35
N ALA A 75 -15.45 10.51 12.44
CA ALA A 75 -14.61 10.95 11.32
C ALA A 75 -13.46 9.98 11.03
N THR A 76 -12.86 9.38 12.06
CA THR A 76 -11.61 8.63 11.99
C THR A 76 -11.77 7.14 12.25
N ASP A 77 -12.89 6.67 12.82
CA ASP A 77 -13.03 5.30 13.34
C ASP A 77 -12.67 4.22 12.31
N ASN A 78 -13.13 4.36 11.07
CA ASN A 78 -12.85 3.37 10.03
C ASN A 78 -11.36 3.30 9.69
N PHE A 79 -10.75 4.45 9.36
CA PHE A 79 -9.35 4.48 8.94
C PHE A 79 -8.38 4.30 10.11
N GLY A 80 -8.76 4.72 11.32
CA GLY A 80 -8.10 4.42 12.58
C GLY A 80 -8.00 2.93 12.86
N ARG A 81 -9.09 2.18 12.66
CA ARG A 81 -9.07 0.70 12.77
C ARG A 81 -8.17 0.07 11.71
N GLN A 82 -8.21 0.57 10.47
CA GLN A 82 -7.33 0.10 9.40
C GLN A 82 -5.85 0.30 9.79
N CYS A 83 -5.47 1.50 10.23
CA CYS A 83 -4.11 1.82 10.65
C CYS A 83 -3.64 0.95 11.84
N LEU A 84 -4.47 0.80 12.88
CA LEU A 84 -4.15 -0.03 14.03
C LEU A 84 -3.99 -1.52 13.65
N LEU A 85 -4.84 -2.00 12.75
CA LEU A 85 -4.71 -3.34 12.18
C LEU A 85 -3.44 -3.48 11.35
N ALA A 86 -3.06 -2.48 10.55
CA ALA A 86 -1.82 -2.49 9.80
C ALA A 86 -0.61 -2.61 10.71
N ARG A 87 -0.58 -1.89 11.85
CA ARG A 87 0.48 -2.08 12.85
C ARG A 87 0.55 -3.53 13.32
N ARG A 88 -0.58 -4.15 13.66
CA ARG A 88 -0.62 -5.56 14.12
C ARG A 88 -0.21 -6.55 13.04
N LEU A 89 -0.59 -6.30 11.79
CA LEU A 89 -0.17 -7.11 10.65
C LEU A 89 1.35 -6.99 10.44
N ALA A 90 1.91 -5.79 10.56
CA ALA A 90 3.35 -5.57 10.49
C ALA A 90 4.09 -6.32 11.62
N GLU A 91 3.56 -6.28 12.85
CA GLU A 91 4.11 -7.05 13.99
C GLU A 91 4.06 -8.57 13.77
N ALA A 92 3.00 -9.04 13.09
CA ALA A 92 2.85 -10.44 12.72
C ALA A 92 3.72 -10.84 11.50
N GLY A 93 4.53 -9.92 10.96
CA GLY A 93 5.45 -10.18 9.85
C GLY A 93 4.80 -10.14 8.47
N VAL A 94 3.63 -9.53 8.33
CA VAL A 94 3.01 -9.29 7.01
C VAL A 94 3.86 -8.27 6.25
N ARG A 95 4.32 -8.67 5.06
CA ARG A 95 5.32 -7.92 4.28
C ARG A 95 4.74 -6.78 3.43
N PHE A 96 3.46 -6.86 3.10
CA PHE A 96 2.78 -5.86 2.28
C PHE A 96 1.36 -5.65 2.81
N ILE A 97 1.04 -4.41 3.15
CA ILE A 97 -0.22 -4.03 3.78
C ILE A 97 -0.76 -2.81 3.04
N GLU A 98 -1.96 -2.93 2.51
CA GLU A 98 -2.64 -1.83 1.82
C GLU A 98 -3.76 -1.29 2.72
N LEU A 99 -3.79 0.03 2.87
CA LEU A 99 -4.86 0.76 3.54
C LEU A 99 -5.61 1.60 2.53
N ASN A 100 -6.93 1.63 2.63
CA ASN A 100 -7.76 2.41 1.72
C ASN A 100 -8.50 3.52 2.48
N ALA A 101 -8.15 4.76 2.14
CA ALA A 101 -8.94 5.94 2.43
C ALA A 101 -9.50 6.48 1.10
N GLY A 102 -10.67 6.02 0.68
CA GLY A 102 -11.28 6.42 -0.58
C GLY A 102 -11.81 7.86 -0.62
N ASN A 103 -12.34 8.27 -1.78
CA ASN A 103 -12.98 9.56 -2.03
C ASN A 103 -12.05 10.79 -1.96
N TRP A 104 -10.87 10.73 -2.60
CA TRP A 104 -9.98 11.89 -2.79
C TRP A 104 -10.15 12.58 -4.15
N ASP A 105 -10.93 12.01 -5.07
CA ASP A 105 -11.17 12.57 -6.41
C ASP A 105 -12.24 13.67 -6.40
N HIS A 106 -11.90 14.79 -5.77
CA HIS A 106 -12.83 15.90 -5.53
C HIS A 106 -13.03 16.78 -6.77
N HIS A 107 -14.08 16.48 -7.55
CA HIS A 107 -14.58 17.31 -8.67
C HIS A 107 -15.66 18.32 -8.25
N ARG A 108 -16.08 18.28 -6.98
CA ARG A 108 -17.07 19.19 -6.38
C ARG A 108 -16.92 19.25 -4.85
N ASN A 109 -17.53 20.23 -4.20
CA ASN A 109 -17.63 20.36 -2.75
C ASN A 109 -16.29 20.40 -2.00
N LEU A 110 -15.23 20.93 -2.63
CA LEU A 110 -13.85 20.82 -2.14
C LEU A 110 -13.72 21.24 -0.68
N ARG A 111 -14.30 22.38 -0.29
CA ARG A 111 -14.20 22.86 1.09
C ARG A 111 -14.71 21.85 2.11
N THR A 112 -15.77 21.11 1.78
CA THR A 112 -16.39 20.17 2.74
C THR A 112 -15.82 18.76 2.62
N THR A 113 -15.60 18.26 1.40
CA THR A 113 -15.20 16.86 1.20
C THR A 113 -13.71 16.67 1.39
N LEU A 114 -12.87 17.63 0.96
CA LEU A 114 -11.43 17.57 1.21
C LEU A 114 -11.14 17.70 2.70
N GLU A 115 -11.77 18.64 3.40
CA GLU A 115 -11.60 18.80 4.85
C GLU A 115 -11.95 17.50 5.60
N ARG A 116 -13.05 16.84 5.20
CA ARG A 116 -13.43 15.53 5.77
C ARG A 116 -12.41 14.43 5.48
N SER A 117 -11.88 14.36 4.25
CA SER A 117 -10.85 13.38 3.88
C SER A 117 -9.54 13.61 4.65
N CYS A 118 -9.13 14.87 4.83
CA CYS A 118 -7.96 15.19 5.65
C CYS A 118 -8.21 14.83 7.13
N ALA A 119 -9.35 15.25 7.69
CA ALA A 119 -9.69 14.99 9.09
C ALA A 119 -9.84 13.48 9.40
N SER A 120 -10.24 12.66 8.43
CA SER A 120 -10.38 11.22 8.63
C SER A 120 -9.04 10.46 8.59
N THR A 121 -7.98 11.07 8.05
CA THR A 121 -6.70 10.39 7.79
C THR A 121 -5.54 10.89 8.63
N ASP A 122 -5.52 12.18 8.96
CA ASP A 122 -4.41 12.85 9.65
C ASP A 122 -4.05 12.19 11.00
N GLN A 123 -5.00 12.13 11.93
CA GLN A 123 -4.80 11.51 13.25
C GLN A 123 -4.42 10.02 13.15
N PRO A 124 -5.13 9.15 12.40
CA PRO A 124 -4.77 7.74 12.26
C PRO A 124 -3.35 7.48 11.71
N ILE A 125 -2.91 8.26 10.71
CA ILE A 125 -1.57 8.13 10.13
C ILE A 125 -0.52 8.56 11.14
N ALA A 126 -0.73 9.68 11.83
CA ALA A 126 0.17 10.16 12.85
C ALA A 126 0.34 9.11 13.97
N ALA A 127 -0.77 8.49 14.41
CA ALA A 127 -0.74 7.42 15.39
C ALA A 127 0.01 6.18 14.89
N LEU A 128 -0.20 5.77 13.63
CA LEU A 128 0.52 4.64 13.02
C LEU A 128 2.03 4.88 13.00
N LEU A 129 2.48 6.05 12.52
CA LEU A 129 3.89 6.40 12.46
C LEU A 129 4.52 6.44 13.86
N ALA A 130 3.83 7.02 14.84
CA ALA A 130 4.29 7.07 16.22
C ALA A 130 4.38 5.67 16.85
N ASP A 131 3.39 4.81 16.64
CA ASP A 131 3.33 3.45 17.18
C ASP A 131 4.42 2.56 16.54
N LEU A 132 4.63 2.65 15.22
CA LEU A 132 5.74 1.97 14.54
C LEU A 132 7.11 2.46 15.04
N ALA A 133 7.28 3.75 15.29
CA ALA A 133 8.53 4.30 15.81
C ALA A 133 8.79 3.87 17.26
N ALA A 134 7.77 3.92 18.12
CA ALA A 134 7.86 3.49 19.52
C ALA A 134 8.20 2.01 19.68
N ARG A 135 7.86 1.20 18.66
CA ARG A 135 8.18 -0.23 18.59
C ARG A 135 9.47 -0.53 17.85
N ASP A 136 10.23 0.49 17.44
CA ASP A 136 11.47 0.35 16.68
C ASP A 136 11.26 -0.37 15.32
N MET A 137 10.02 -0.36 14.79
CA MET A 137 9.64 -1.00 13.53
C MET A 137 9.70 -0.05 12.34
N LEU A 138 9.60 1.28 12.57
CA LEU A 138 9.56 2.26 11.49
C LEU A 138 10.85 2.24 10.64
N LYS A 139 12.00 1.95 11.23
CA LYS A 139 13.27 1.85 10.48
C LYS A 139 13.26 0.71 9.45
N ASP A 140 12.48 -0.34 9.70
CA ASP A 140 12.36 -1.54 8.87
C ASP A 140 11.04 -1.58 8.08
N THR A 141 10.18 -0.57 8.24
CA THR A 141 8.87 -0.48 7.59
C THR A 141 8.81 0.77 6.70
N LEU A 142 8.72 0.58 5.39
CA LEU A 142 8.47 1.66 4.45
C LEU A 142 6.97 1.99 4.42
N VAL A 143 6.59 3.14 4.96
CA VAL A 143 5.23 3.68 4.88
C VAL A 143 5.15 4.63 3.68
N ILE A 144 4.16 4.41 2.82
CA ILE A 144 3.92 5.23 1.63
C ILE A 144 2.50 5.76 1.69
N TRP A 145 2.34 7.06 1.48
CA TRP A 145 1.03 7.68 1.33
C TRP A 145 1.00 8.52 0.06
N GLY A 146 -0.06 8.32 -0.70
CA GLY A 146 -0.24 8.97 -1.99
C GLY A 146 -1.43 8.39 -2.74
N GLY A 147 -1.55 8.84 -3.97
CA GLY A 147 -2.53 8.35 -4.93
C GLY A 147 -1.94 8.26 -6.32
N GLU A 148 -2.80 7.94 -7.28
CA GLU A 148 -2.44 7.68 -8.68
C GLU A 148 -2.21 8.97 -9.50
N PHE A 149 -2.79 10.09 -9.07
CA PHE A 149 -2.64 11.42 -9.68
C PHE A 149 -3.00 12.51 -8.66
N GLY A 150 -2.64 13.77 -8.97
CA GLY A 150 -3.05 14.93 -8.21
C GLY A 150 -4.30 15.61 -8.75
N ARG A 151 -4.54 16.83 -8.24
CA ARG A 151 -5.63 17.70 -8.65
C ARG A 151 -5.07 19.03 -9.13
N THR A 152 -5.67 19.62 -10.16
CA THR A 152 -5.23 20.94 -10.67
C THR A 152 -5.28 22.00 -9.57
N PRO A 153 -4.41 23.02 -9.60
CA PRO A 153 -4.45 24.10 -8.62
C PRO A 153 -5.65 25.04 -8.82
N HIS A 154 -6.14 25.14 -10.06
CA HIS A 154 -7.32 25.93 -10.41
C HIS A 154 -8.60 25.07 -10.35
N ALA A 155 -9.74 25.75 -10.15
CA ALA A 155 -11.02 25.09 -10.09
C ALA A 155 -11.49 24.59 -11.47
N GLN A 156 -12.15 23.43 -11.50
CA GLN A 156 -13.01 23.01 -12.60
C GLN A 156 -14.42 23.52 -12.28
N ASN A 157 -14.89 24.51 -13.02
CA ASN A 157 -16.06 25.31 -12.65
C ASN A 157 -15.84 26.06 -11.32
N SER A 158 -16.81 26.04 -10.39
CA SER A 158 -16.79 26.86 -9.16
C SER A 158 -16.18 26.18 -7.93
N ASP A 159 -16.42 24.88 -7.70
CA ASP A 159 -16.11 24.21 -6.41
C ASP A 159 -15.54 22.80 -6.57
N GLY A 160 -14.66 22.60 -7.55
CA GLY A 160 -13.98 21.32 -7.84
C GLY A 160 -12.63 21.57 -8.47
N ARG A 161 -11.80 20.54 -8.65
CA ARG A 161 -10.57 20.60 -9.47
C ARG A 161 -10.66 19.56 -10.59
N ASP A 162 -9.73 19.53 -11.53
CA ASP A 162 -9.62 18.45 -12.52
C ASP A 162 -8.43 17.52 -12.16
N HIS A 163 -8.26 16.40 -12.86
CA HIS A 163 -7.11 15.51 -12.70
C HIS A 163 -5.81 16.22 -13.10
N ASN A 164 -4.74 16.00 -12.33
CA ASN A 164 -3.42 16.53 -12.64
C ASN A 164 -2.35 15.44 -12.57
N ASN A 165 -1.84 15.04 -13.73
CA ASN A 165 -0.73 14.10 -13.88
C ASN A 165 0.62 14.78 -14.06
N LYS A 166 0.68 16.11 -14.10
CA LYS A 166 1.92 16.88 -14.36
C LYS A 166 2.70 17.22 -13.10
N GLY A 167 2.03 17.31 -11.95
CA GLY A 167 2.67 17.62 -10.67
C GLY A 167 1.74 17.32 -9.50
N TYR A 168 2.20 16.49 -8.57
CA TYR A 168 1.48 16.14 -7.35
C TYR A 168 2.44 15.57 -6.29
N THR A 169 1.96 15.49 -5.06
CA THR A 169 2.78 15.10 -3.91
C THR A 169 2.41 13.71 -3.43
N MET A 170 3.44 12.94 -3.11
CA MET A 170 3.38 11.72 -2.29
C MET A 170 4.41 11.87 -1.18
N TRP A 171 4.24 11.15 -0.07
CA TRP A 171 5.27 11.11 0.97
C TRP A 171 5.58 9.68 1.38
N MET A 172 6.80 9.50 1.90
CA MET A 172 7.30 8.23 2.42
C MET A 172 7.92 8.45 3.80
N ALA A 173 7.85 7.45 4.66
CA ALA A 173 8.48 7.45 5.97
C ALA A 173 9.02 6.06 6.33
N GLY A 174 10.15 6.02 7.04
CA GLY A 174 10.73 4.75 7.47
C GLY A 174 11.38 3.93 6.35
N GLY A 175 11.77 2.70 6.67
CA GLY A 175 12.27 1.74 5.68
C GLY A 175 13.49 2.21 4.86
N GLY A 176 14.34 3.07 5.42
CA GLY A 176 15.56 3.57 4.77
C GLY A 176 15.42 4.85 3.95
N VAL A 177 14.28 5.56 4.01
CA VAL A 177 14.15 6.91 3.41
C VAL A 177 14.70 7.98 4.34
N LYS A 178 15.28 9.04 3.76
CA LYS A 178 15.78 10.20 4.49
C LYS A 178 14.64 11.03 5.07
N GLY A 179 14.54 11.09 6.39
CA GLY A 179 13.54 11.89 7.10
C GLY A 179 13.77 13.41 6.97
N GLY A 180 12.69 14.19 7.07
CA GLY A 180 12.74 15.66 7.06
C GLY A 180 13.13 16.29 5.71
N LEU A 181 12.99 15.55 4.62
CA LEU A 181 13.34 15.98 3.27
C LEU A 181 12.07 16.30 2.46
N ALA A 182 12.08 17.45 1.77
CA ALA A 182 11.24 17.70 0.62
C ALA A 182 12.08 17.53 -0.65
N HIS A 183 11.63 16.71 -1.59
CA HIS A 183 12.33 16.45 -2.85
C HIS A 183 11.48 16.92 -4.03
N GLY A 184 12.06 17.78 -4.86
CA GLY A 184 11.41 18.39 -6.00
C GLY A 184 10.44 19.52 -5.63
N ALA A 185 9.97 20.21 -6.67
CA ALA A 185 9.00 21.29 -6.55
C ALA A 185 8.17 21.43 -7.83
N THR A 186 6.96 21.93 -7.66
CA THR A 186 6.11 22.38 -8.77
C THR A 186 6.41 23.84 -9.16
N ASP A 187 5.89 24.26 -10.30
CA ASP A 187 5.83 25.67 -10.68
C ASP A 187 5.12 26.53 -9.62
N GLU A 188 5.18 27.85 -9.80
CA GLU A 188 4.60 28.85 -8.88
C GLU A 188 3.07 28.71 -8.70
N TYR A 189 2.40 27.99 -9.61
CA TYR A 189 0.97 27.74 -9.56
C TYR A 189 0.62 26.38 -8.94
N GLY A 190 1.59 25.48 -8.73
CA GLY A 190 1.33 24.11 -8.31
C GLY A 190 0.79 23.20 -9.42
N TYR A 191 1.02 23.55 -10.69
CA TYR A 191 0.44 22.83 -11.84
C TYR A 191 1.36 21.73 -12.35
N GLU A 192 2.63 22.02 -12.62
CA GLU A 192 3.58 21.06 -13.16
C GLU A 192 4.81 20.94 -12.26
N ALA A 193 5.35 19.72 -12.10
CA ALA A 193 6.66 19.54 -11.48
C ALA A 193 7.72 20.26 -12.34
N VAL A 194 8.61 21.05 -11.76
CA VAL A 194 9.65 21.79 -12.52
C VAL A 194 11.06 21.55 -12.00
N ASP A 195 11.19 21.19 -10.72
CA ASP A 195 12.46 20.86 -10.08
C ASP A 195 12.39 19.47 -9.41
N GLY A 196 13.53 18.75 -9.36
CA GLY A 196 13.63 17.43 -8.74
C GLY A 196 12.54 16.45 -9.18
N LYS A 197 12.22 16.41 -10.48
CA LYS A 197 11.15 15.60 -11.05
C LYS A 197 11.36 14.11 -10.76
N MET A 198 10.43 13.50 -10.03
CA MET A 198 10.40 12.06 -9.78
C MET A 198 9.44 11.39 -10.77
N HIS A 199 9.98 10.69 -11.77
CA HIS A 199 9.13 9.91 -12.67
C HIS A 199 8.60 8.65 -11.95
N ILE A 200 7.40 8.18 -12.31
CA ILE A 200 6.78 7.01 -11.65
C ILE A 200 7.65 5.73 -11.76
N HIS A 201 8.43 5.60 -12.84
CA HIS A 201 9.38 4.51 -13.01
C HIS A 201 10.57 4.60 -12.04
N ASP A 202 11.06 5.81 -11.76
CA ASP A 202 12.16 6.05 -10.83
C ASP A 202 11.68 5.86 -9.39
N TRP A 203 10.44 6.29 -9.10
CA TRP A 203 9.78 6.04 -7.82
C TRP A 203 9.61 4.54 -7.54
N HIS A 204 9.08 3.76 -8.48
CA HIS A 204 8.99 2.30 -8.34
C HIS A 204 10.36 1.62 -8.26
N ALA A 205 11.36 2.07 -9.04
CA ALA A 205 12.73 1.57 -8.92
C ALA A 205 13.30 1.80 -7.50
N THR A 206 13.00 2.96 -6.92
CA THR A 206 13.44 3.36 -5.58
C THR A 206 12.74 2.57 -4.48
N ILE A 207 11.42 2.36 -4.58
CA ILE A 207 10.68 1.49 -3.65
C ILE A 207 11.26 0.07 -3.68
N LEU A 208 11.44 -0.51 -4.86
CA LEU A 208 12.00 -1.86 -4.99
C LEU A 208 13.42 -1.93 -4.40
N HIS A 209 14.23 -0.89 -4.61
CA HIS A 209 15.55 -0.79 -4.00
C HIS A 209 15.50 -0.79 -2.47
N LEU A 210 14.61 0.01 -1.85
CA LEU A 210 14.40 0.06 -0.40
C LEU A 210 13.93 -1.29 0.16
N LEU A 211 13.19 -2.06 -0.63
CA LEU A 211 12.80 -3.44 -0.31
C LEU A 211 13.92 -4.47 -0.54
N GLY A 212 15.14 -4.04 -0.90
CA GLY A 212 16.28 -4.92 -1.17
C GLY A 212 16.23 -5.64 -2.52
N LEU A 213 15.34 -5.22 -3.42
CA LEU A 213 15.14 -5.83 -4.74
C LEU A 213 15.84 -5.04 -5.84
N ASN A 214 16.46 -5.76 -6.76
CA ASN A 214 16.93 -5.15 -8.00
C ASN A 214 15.78 -5.13 -9.02
N HIS A 215 15.20 -3.95 -9.25
CA HIS A 215 14.07 -3.78 -10.17
C HIS A 215 14.34 -4.29 -11.60
N LYS A 216 15.60 -4.32 -12.05
CA LYS A 216 15.99 -4.82 -13.38
C LYS A 216 16.03 -6.35 -13.47
N LYS A 217 16.00 -7.06 -12.33
CA LYS A 217 15.95 -8.52 -12.27
C LYS A 217 14.52 -9.08 -12.17
N LEU A 218 13.53 -8.22 -11.88
CA LEU A 218 12.11 -8.58 -11.88
C LEU A 218 11.55 -8.53 -13.31
N THR A 219 12.23 -9.21 -14.23
CA THR A 219 11.91 -9.24 -15.65
C THR A 219 11.34 -10.60 -16.03
N PHE A 220 10.23 -10.61 -16.74
CA PHE A 220 9.61 -11.82 -17.28
C PHE A 220 9.29 -11.63 -18.76
N ASN A 221 9.43 -12.69 -19.54
CA ASN A 221 9.07 -12.66 -20.96
C ASN A 221 7.56 -12.95 -21.12
N TYR A 222 6.87 -12.09 -21.86
CA TYR A 222 5.48 -12.28 -22.23
C TYR A 222 5.26 -11.83 -23.67
N ALA A 223 4.61 -12.67 -24.48
CA ALA A 223 4.35 -12.39 -25.90
C ALA A 223 5.60 -11.92 -26.70
N GLY A 224 6.78 -12.47 -26.40
CA GLY A 224 8.03 -12.16 -27.11
C GLY A 224 8.71 -10.85 -26.68
N ARG A 225 8.22 -10.19 -25.63
CA ARG A 225 8.83 -9.00 -25.03
C ARG A 225 9.13 -9.23 -23.56
N ASP A 226 10.26 -8.69 -23.12
CA ASP A 226 10.60 -8.63 -21.71
C ASP A 226 9.84 -7.50 -21.01
N PHE A 227 9.10 -7.85 -19.97
CA PHE A 227 8.33 -6.93 -19.13
C PHE A 227 8.97 -6.84 -17.74
N ARG A 228 8.96 -5.63 -17.16
CA ARG A 228 9.22 -5.37 -15.74
C ARG A 228 8.44 -4.14 -15.30
N LEU A 229 8.26 -3.96 -13.99
CA LEU A 229 7.46 -2.86 -13.44
C LEU A 229 7.92 -1.46 -13.90
N THR A 230 9.23 -1.27 -14.08
CA THR A 230 9.79 0.02 -14.51
C THR A 230 9.99 0.11 -16.03
N ASP A 231 9.48 -0.88 -16.79
CA ASP A 231 9.70 -1.06 -18.23
C ASP A 231 11.18 -0.86 -18.61
N VAL A 232 11.52 -0.20 -19.72
CA VAL A 232 12.91 0.10 -20.08
C VAL A 232 13.55 1.24 -19.26
N HIS A 233 12.84 1.81 -18.28
CA HIS A 233 13.25 2.96 -17.47
C HIS A 233 13.53 2.57 -16.01
N GLY A 234 13.63 3.59 -15.14
CA GLY A 234 13.80 3.46 -13.69
C GLY A 234 15.26 3.66 -13.27
N ASN A 235 15.50 4.77 -12.58
CA ASN A 235 16.71 5.06 -11.84
C ASN A 235 16.36 5.16 -10.37
N VAL A 236 17.18 4.54 -9.52
CA VAL A 236 17.03 4.67 -8.07
C VAL A 236 17.40 6.10 -7.68
N ALA A 237 16.46 6.82 -7.08
CA ALA A 237 16.64 8.17 -6.59
C ALA A 237 17.48 8.14 -5.32
N LYS A 238 18.79 8.35 -5.46
CA LYS A 238 19.73 8.28 -4.33
C LYS A 238 19.61 9.47 -3.39
N GLU A 239 19.04 10.58 -3.86
CA GLU A 239 18.94 11.81 -3.08
C GLU A 239 17.98 11.68 -1.87
N ILE A 240 17.07 10.70 -1.92
CA ILE A 240 16.05 10.48 -0.89
C ILE A 240 16.34 9.28 0.03
N LEU A 241 17.44 8.57 -0.20
CA LEU A 241 17.85 7.44 0.65
C LEU A 241 18.56 7.95 1.91
N GLY A 242 18.33 7.26 3.03
CA GLY A 242 18.90 7.54 4.35
C GLY A 242 20.25 6.87 4.61
#